data_AF-A0A7X3K1C7-F1
#
_entry.id   AF-A0A7X3K1C7-F1
#
_cell.length_a   1.000
_cell.length_b   1.000
_cell.length_c   1.000
_cell.angle_alpha   90.00
_cell.angle_beta   90.00
_cell.angle_gamma   90.00
#
_symmetry.space_group_name_H-M   'P 1'
#
loop_
_entity.id
_entity.type
_entity.pdbx_description
1 polymer ?
#
loop_
_entity_poly.entity_id
_entity_poly.type
_entity_poly.pdbx_seq_one_letter_code
_entity_poly.pdbx_strand_id
1 'polypeptide(L)' 'MPKTEINPEEIHELTDIIKNSVSMELRVENTSVEETVKRMTKYGFVFKNSWASMKLPEHTVIEFWKKELIKL' A
#
# COMPACT_ATOMS: atom_id res chain seq x y z
N MET A 1 -5.00 26.83 26.16
CA MET A 1 -4.80 26.10 24.89
C MET A 1 -5.99 26.41 24.00
N PRO A 2 -5.80 26.95 22.79
CA PRO A 2 -6.94 27.19 21.91
C PRO A 2 -7.58 25.85 21.56
N LYS A 3 -8.91 25.76 21.63
CA LYS A 3 -9.64 24.60 21.14
C LYS A 3 -9.55 24.62 19.62
N THR A 4 -8.86 23.64 19.04
CA THR A 4 -8.87 23.42 17.60
C THR A 4 -10.30 23.04 17.20
N GLU A 5 -11.03 23.95 16.54
CA GLU A 5 -12.30 23.60 15.91
C GLU A 5 -11.99 22.64 14.76
N ILE A 6 -12.55 21.43 14.84
CA ILE A 6 -12.29 20.41 13.83
C ILE A 6 -13.26 20.65 12.68
N ASN A 7 -12.72 20.95 11.50
CA ASN A 7 -13.51 21.15 10.29
C ASN A 7 -14.07 19.80 9.79
N PRO A 8 -15.41 19.64 9.69
CA PRO A 8 -16.02 18.43 9.13
C PRO A 8 -15.57 18.08 7.70
N GLU A 9 -15.24 19.07 6.88
CA GLU A 9 -14.72 18.86 5.53
C GLU A 9 -13.31 18.27 5.54
N GLU A 10 -12.43 18.75 6.43
CA GLU A 10 -11.06 18.23 6.57
C GLU A 10 -11.05 16.79 7.11
N ILE A 11 -11.98 16.45 8.01
CA ILE A 11 -12.15 15.07 8.47
C ILE A 11 -12.57 14.16 7.32
N HIS A 12 -13.48 14.60 6.45
CA HIS A 12 -13.92 13.81 5.30
C HIS A 12 -12.78 13.56 4.31
N GLU A 13 -11.99 14.61 4.03
CA GLU A 13 -10.83 14.54 3.14
C GLU A 13 -9.76 13.57 3.66
N LEU A 14 -9.41 13.64 4.95
CA LEU A 14 -8.47 12.70 5.58
C LEU A 14 -9.00 11.27 5.61
N THR A 15 -10.32 11.11 5.77
CA THR A 15 -10.98 9.80 5.78
C THR A 15 -10.96 9.14 4.40
N ASP A 16 -11.10 9.89 3.31
CA ASP A 16 -10.93 9.40 1.93
C ASP A 16 -9.48 9.02 1.63
N ILE A 17 -8.52 9.79 2.14
CA ILE A 17 -7.10 9.49 2.05
C ILE A 17 -6.78 8.15 2.73
N ILE A 18 -7.33 7.91 3.93
CA ILE A 18 -7.13 6.65 4.68
C ILE A 18 -7.86 5.47 4.03
N LYS A 19 -9.08 5.66 3.49
CA LYS A 19 -9.86 4.59 2.86
C LYS A 19 -9.26 4.05 1.56
N ASN A 20 -8.53 4.89 0.82
CA ASN A 20 -7.77 4.47 -0.36
C ASN A 20 -6.39 3.84 -0.02
N SER A 21 -6.00 3.81 1.26
CA SER A 21 -4.64 3.47 1.70
C SER A 21 -4.56 2.10 2.37
N VAL A 22 -4.76 1.01 1.61
CA VAL A 22 -4.09 -0.26 1.95
C VAL A 22 -2.96 -0.45 0.95
N SER A 23 -1.89 0.28 1.23
CA SER A 23 -0.56 -0.06 0.77
C SER A 23 0.05 -0.99 1.82
N MET A 24 0.65 -2.09 1.38
CA MET A 24 1.35 -3.04 2.22
C MET A 24 2.77 -3.19 1.69
N GLU A 25 3.75 -2.96 2.55
CA GLU A 25 5.14 -3.30 2.27
C GLU A 25 5.44 -4.70 2.80
N LEU A 26 5.89 -5.57 1.91
CA LEU A 26 6.29 -6.93 2.23
C LEU A 26 7.77 -7.11 1.99
N ARG A 27 8.49 -7.62 3.00
CA ARG A 27 9.87 -8.10 2.84
C ARG A 27 9.83 -9.55 2.42
N VAL A 28 10.43 -9.84 1.27
CA VAL A 28 10.40 -11.16 0.63
C VAL A 28 11.83 -11.58 0.34
N GLU A 29 12.19 -12.82 0.66
CA GLU A 29 13.48 -13.37 0.22
C GLU A 29 13.66 -13.18 -1.28
N ASN A 30 14.88 -12.84 -1.71
CA ASN A 30 15.18 -12.54 -3.11
C ASN A 30 14.82 -13.68 -4.06
N THR A 31 14.90 -14.92 -3.58
CA THR A 31 14.53 -16.16 -4.30
C THR A 31 13.02 -16.36 -4.42
N SER A 32 12.20 -15.75 -3.57
CA SER A 32 10.74 -15.94 -3.49
C SER A 32 9.93 -14.78 -4.04
N VAL A 33 10.57 -13.74 -4.57
CA VAL A 33 9.91 -12.53 -5.11
C VAL A 33 8.88 -12.89 -6.18
N GLU A 34 9.26 -13.67 -7.19
CA GLU A 34 8.37 -13.99 -8.32
C GLU A 34 7.13 -14.76 -7.87
N GLU A 35 7.30 -15.77 -7.01
CA GLU A 35 6.19 -16.55 -6.47
C GLU A 35 5.26 -15.70 -5.61
N THR A 36 5.83 -14.78 -4.82
CA THR A 36 5.07 -13.88 -3.96
C THR A 36 4.25 -12.90 -4.79
N VAL A 37 4.82 -12.30 -5.84
CA VAL A 37 4.10 -11.44 -6.77
C VAL A 37 2.94 -12.19 -7.45
N LYS A 38 3.17 -13.43 -7.91
CA LYS A 38 2.12 -14.28 -8.50
C LYS A 38 0.99 -14.56 -7.51
N ARG A 39 1.32 -14.93 -6.26
CA ARG A 39 0.33 -15.18 -5.20
C ARG A 39 -0.47 -13.93 -4.89
N MET A 40 0.18 -12.79 -4.66
CA MET A 40 -0.49 -11.52 -4.35
C MET A 40 -1.42 -11.08 -5.50
N THR A 41 -0.98 -11.24 -6.75
CA THR A 41 -1.79 -10.94 -7.95
C THR A 41 -3.04 -11.80 -8.03
N LYS A 42 -2.93 -13.11 -7.72
CA LYS A 42 -4.07 -14.03 -7.66
C LYS A 42 -5.15 -13.57 -6.67
N TYR A 43 -4.78 -12.86 -5.59
CA TYR A 43 -5.70 -12.33 -4.59
C TYR A 43 -6.16 -10.89 -4.85
N GLY A 44 -5.90 -10.35 -6.04
CA GLY A 44 -6.36 -9.02 -6.45
C GLY A 44 -5.50 -7.87 -5.91
N PHE A 45 -4.32 -8.18 -5.35
CA PHE A 45 -3.32 -7.16 -5.08
C PHE A 45 -2.55 -6.84 -6.37
N VAL A 46 -2.36 -5.55 -6.60
CA VAL A 46 -1.53 -5.02 -7.66
C VAL A 46 -0.26 -4.49 -7.01
N PHE A 47 0.89 -4.85 -7.52
CA PHE A 47 2.15 -4.25 -7.07
C PHE A 47 2.34 -2.93 -7.79
N LYS A 48 2.83 -1.91 -7.08
CA LYS A 48 3.11 -0.62 -7.70
C LYS A 48 4.46 -0.73 -8.41
N ASN A 49 4.46 -0.70 -9.74
CA ASN A 49 5.68 -0.58 -10.55
C ASN A 49 6.26 0.83 -10.39
N SER A 50 6.80 1.19 -9.24
CA SER A 50 7.46 2.47 -9.06
C SER A 50 8.57 2.36 -8.03
N TRP A 51 9.82 2.20 -8.46
CA TRP A 51 11.06 2.68 -7.78
C TRP A 51 11.27 2.37 -6.27
N ALA A 52 10.36 1.66 -5.60
CA ALA A 52 10.26 1.47 -4.16
C ALA A 52 10.48 0.00 -3.76
N SER A 53 10.63 -0.92 -4.72
CA SER A 53 11.13 -2.25 -4.44
C SER A 53 12.65 -2.22 -4.23
N MET A 54 13.06 -1.79 -3.05
CA MET A 54 14.47 -1.79 -2.68
C MET A 54 14.97 -3.24 -2.54
N LYS A 55 15.88 -3.63 -3.42
CA LYS A 55 16.61 -4.89 -3.29
C LYS A 55 17.71 -4.72 -2.25
N LEU A 56 17.58 -5.44 -1.15
CA LEU A 56 18.56 -5.49 -0.07
C LEU A 56 19.34 -6.82 -0.16
N PRO A 57 20.46 -6.96 0.56
CA PRO A 57 21.05 -8.27 0.78
C PRO A 57 19.96 -9.21 1.34
N GLU A 58 19.82 -10.39 0.73
CA GLU A 58 18.89 -11.46 1.12
C GLU A 58 17.40 -11.24 0.81
N HIS A 59 16.87 -10.02 0.88
CA HIS A 59 15.45 -9.75 0.63
C HIS A 59 15.18 -8.54 -0.26
N THR A 60 13.98 -8.53 -0.85
CA THR A 60 13.41 -7.42 -1.60
C THR A 60 12.18 -6.92 -0.85
N VAL A 61 12.07 -5.61 -0.69
CA VAL A 61 10.83 -4.98 -0.22
C VAL A 61 9.89 -4.83 -1.41
N ILE A 62 8.61 -5.13 -1.28
CA ILE A 62 7.60 -4.99 -2.34
C ILE A 62 6.38 -4.29 -1.79
N GLU A 63 5.94 -3.23 -2.46
CA GLU A 63 4.71 -2.51 -2.13
C GLU A 63 3.52 -3.07 -2.94
N PHE A 64 2.47 -3.50 -2.24
CA PHE A 64 1.22 -3.98 -2.81
C PHE A 64 0.04 -3.10 -2.42
N TRP A 65 -0.93 -2.95 -3.32
CA TRP A 65 -2.21 -2.29 -3.06
C TRP A 65 -3.36 -3.12 -3.62
N LYS A 66 -4.57 -2.99 -3.08
CA LYS A 66 -5.75 -3.72 -3.57
C LYS A 66 -6.70 -2.81 -4.31
N LYS A 67 -7.01 -3.16 -5.57
CA LYS A 67 -7.81 -2.33 -6.48
C LYS A 67 -9.22 -2.02 -6.01
N GLU A 68 -9.83 -2.90 -5.22
CA GLU A 68 -11.19 -2.72 -4.69
C GLU A 68 -11.32 -1.64 -3.60
N LEU A 69 -10.19 -1.20 -3.03
CA LEU A 69 -10.14 -0.08 -2.08
C LEU A 69 -10.03 1.27 -2.78
N ILE A 70 -9.76 1.24 -4.08
CA ILE A 70 -9.77 2.37 -5.00
C ILE A 70 -10.99 2.17 -5.90
N LYS A 71 -12.19 2.35 -5.35
CA LYS A 71 -13.42 2.43 -6.15
C LYS A 71 -13.92 3.87 -6.14
N LEU A 72 -13.93 4.46 -7.34
CA LEU A 72 -14.59 5.73 -7.70
C LEU A 72 -16.10 5.64 -7.48
#